data_AF-A0A7C7CKT4-F1
#
_entry.id   AF-A0A7C7CKT4-F1
#
_cell.length_a   1.000
_cell.length_b   1.000
_cell.length_c   1.000
_cell.angle_alpha   90.00
_cell.angle_beta   90.00
_cell.angle_gamma   90.00
#
_symmetry.space_group_name_H-M   'P 1'
#
loop_
_entity.id
_entity.type
_entity.pdbx_description
1 polymer ?
#
loop_
_entity_poly.entity_id
_entity_poly.type
_entity_poly.pdbx_seq_one_letter_code
_entity_poly.pdbx_strand_id
1 'polypeptide(L)'
;MNADTSSIPISDDQGQPFHVSRIYSNEIGQVLFETNKNPAIYHFKDDELYVRAKIISNRNHPNPYAEGDFEMAWTQPVVISKRY
;
A
#
# COMPACT_ATOMS: atom_id res chain seq x y z
N MET A 1 -0.29 -3.37 -16.44
CA MET A 1 0.00 -2.06 -15.83
C MET A 1 1.22 -2.18 -14.94
N ASN A 2 2.41 -2.04 -15.51
CA ASN A 2 3.61 -1.86 -14.71
C ASN A 2 3.50 -0.49 -14.04
N ALA A 3 3.52 -0.43 -12.71
CA ALA A 3 3.43 0.84 -11.98
C ALA A 3 4.68 1.71 -12.26
N ASP A 4 4.49 3.02 -12.41
CA ASP A 4 5.60 3.97 -12.53
C ASP A 4 6.39 4.06 -11.21
N THR A 5 7.58 3.47 -11.22
CA THR A 5 8.52 3.46 -10.08
C THR A 5 9.46 4.67 -10.06
N SER A 6 9.29 5.63 -10.98
CA SER A 6 10.08 6.86 -10.97
C SER A 6 9.81 7.67 -9.69
N SER A 7 10.81 8.42 -9.25
CA SER A 7 10.69 9.22 -8.03
C SER A 7 11.55 10.46 -8.05
N ILE A 8 11.05 11.53 -7.43
CA ILE A 8 11.69 12.84 -7.35
C ILE A 8 12.16 13.06 -5.92
N PRO A 9 13.45 13.40 -5.68
CA PRO A 9 13.90 13.74 -4.34
C PRO A 9 13.27 15.08 -3.91
N ILE A 10 12.92 15.18 -2.63
CA ILE A 10 12.50 16.46 -2.06
C ILE A 10 13.78 17.20 -1.66
N SER A 11 14.01 18.37 -2.26
CA SER A 11 15.17 19.21 -1.96
C SER A 11 14.78 20.45 -1.17
N ASP A 12 15.75 20.99 -0.43
CA ASP A 12 15.65 22.31 0.19
C ASP A 12 15.81 23.45 -0.83
N ASP A 13 15.72 24.68 -0.35
CA ASP A 13 15.88 25.90 -1.16
C ASP A 13 17.29 26.04 -1.78
N GLN A 14 18.26 25.24 -1.33
CA GLN A 14 19.65 25.20 -1.83
C GLN A 14 19.89 24.01 -2.77
N GLY A 15 18.85 23.24 -3.10
CA GLY A 15 18.91 22.07 -3.98
C GLY A 15 19.47 20.81 -3.31
N GLN A 16 19.76 20.84 -2.01
CA GLN A 16 20.23 19.66 -1.28
C GLN A 16 19.04 18.74 -0.95
N PRO A 17 19.14 17.43 -1.21
CA PRO A 17 18.05 16.50 -0.93
C PRO A 17 17.86 16.34 0.58
N PHE A 18 16.63 16.46 1.05
CA PHE A 18 16.25 16.09 2.40
C PHE A 18 16.35 14.56 2.59
N HIS A 19 16.69 14.13 3.81
CA HIS A 19 16.65 12.73 4.23
C HIS A 19 15.21 12.27 4.55
N VAL A 20 14.31 12.45 3.59
CA VAL A 20 12.89 12.07 3.69
C VAL A 20 12.51 11.16 2.53
N SER A 21 11.28 10.64 2.55
CA SER A 21 10.72 9.89 1.43
C SER A 21 10.72 10.72 0.15
N ARG A 22 11.02 10.10 -0.98
CA ARG A 22 10.89 10.71 -2.30
C ARG A 22 9.40 10.87 -2.66
N ILE A 23 9.11 11.72 -3.63
CA ILE A 23 7.79 11.80 -4.25
C ILE A 23 7.70 10.71 -5.30
N TYR A 24 6.68 9.88 -5.20
CA TYR A 24 6.39 8.79 -6.13
C TYR A 24 5.13 9.11 -6.95
N SER A 25 4.90 8.37 -8.04
CA SER A 25 3.66 8.44 -8.78
C SER A 25 2.46 8.06 -7.90
N ASN A 26 1.27 8.59 -8.21
CA ASN A 26 0.02 8.24 -7.51
C ASN A 26 -0.40 6.77 -7.72
N GLU A 27 0.30 6.03 -8.60
CA GLU A 27 0.09 4.60 -8.80
C GLU A 27 0.67 3.78 -7.64
N ILE A 28 1.66 4.32 -6.91
CA ILE A 28 2.26 3.67 -5.75
C ILE A 28 1.32 3.77 -4.54
N GLY A 29 0.92 2.62 -4.03
CA GLY A 29 0.01 2.54 -2.88
C GLY A 29 -1.47 2.68 -3.24
N GLN A 30 -1.83 2.62 -4.52
CA GLN A 30 -3.22 2.62 -4.96
C GLN A 30 -4.01 1.42 -4.41
N VAL A 31 -5.33 1.58 -4.27
CA VAL A 31 -6.25 0.48 -3.93
C VAL A 31 -6.59 -0.28 -5.21
N LEU A 32 -6.14 -1.53 -5.30
CA LEU A 32 -6.37 -2.39 -6.47
C LEU A 32 -7.74 -3.09 -6.44
N PHE A 33 -8.26 -3.37 -5.24
CA PHE A 33 -9.52 -4.07 -5.01
C PHE A 33 -10.03 -3.85 -3.58
N GLU A 34 -11.35 -3.80 -3.40
CA GLU A 34 -12.03 -3.67 -2.11
C GLU A 34 -13.28 -4.55 -2.07
N THR A 35 -13.54 -5.23 -0.95
CA THR A 35 -14.74 -6.05 -0.75
C THR A 35 -15.07 -6.29 0.71
N ASN A 36 -16.35 -6.50 1.00
CA ASN A 36 -16.86 -6.96 2.31
C ASN A 36 -17.19 -8.47 2.32
N LYS A 37 -16.85 -9.21 1.24
CA LYS A 37 -17.12 -10.65 1.14
C LYS A 37 -16.08 -11.47 1.91
N ASN A 38 -16.51 -12.60 2.46
CA ASN A 38 -15.64 -13.60 3.08
C ASN A 38 -15.95 -14.99 2.47
N PRO A 39 -15.03 -15.62 1.72
CA PRO A 39 -13.66 -15.18 1.49
C PRO A 39 -13.56 -13.97 0.55
N ALA A 40 -12.60 -13.08 0.82
CA ALA A 40 -12.17 -12.05 -0.12
C ALA A 40 -11.14 -12.67 -1.08
N ILE A 41 -11.33 -12.48 -2.39
CA ILE A 41 -10.47 -13.07 -3.43
C ILE A 41 -9.96 -11.95 -4.33
N TYR A 42 -8.64 -11.85 -4.45
CA TYR A 42 -7.96 -10.99 -5.41
C TYR A 42 -7.20 -11.87 -6.42
N HIS A 43 -7.46 -11.67 -7.70
CA HIS A 43 -6.70 -12.29 -8.78
C HIS A 43 -5.64 -11.30 -9.26
N PHE A 44 -4.38 -11.70 -9.14
CA PHE A 44 -3.26 -10.90 -9.62
C PHE A 44 -3.32 -10.71 -11.13
N LYS A 45 -2.79 -9.57 -11.59
CA LYS A 45 -2.77 -9.16 -12.99
C LYS A 45 -1.36 -9.28 -13.61
N ASP A 46 -0.40 -9.78 -12.84
CA ASP A 46 1.01 -9.96 -13.22
C ASP A 46 1.71 -8.64 -13.60
N ASP A 47 1.20 -7.53 -13.07
CA ASP A 47 1.67 -6.18 -13.37
C ASP A 47 1.91 -5.34 -12.11
N GLU A 48 1.51 -5.86 -10.96
CA GLU A 48 1.69 -5.23 -9.66
C GLU A 48 3.14 -5.38 -9.16
N LEU A 49 3.67 -4.35 -8.50
CA LEU A 49 4.97 -4.42 -7.82
C LEU A 49 4.93 -5.44 -6.66
N TYR A 50 3.89 -5.33 -5.85
CA TYR A 50 3.50 -6.27 -4.81
C TYR A 50 2.04 -5.99 -4.42
N VAL A 51 1.39 -6.96 -3.79
CA VAL A 51 0.05 -6.78 -3.20
C VAL A 51 0.11 -7.10 -1.72
N ARG A 52 -0.51 -6.26 -0.89
CA ARG A 52 -0.77 -6.57 0.53
C ARG A 52 -2.23 -6.25 0.84
N ALA A 53 -2.87 -7.06 1.68
CA ALA A 53 -4.24 -6.82 2.09
C ALA A 53 -4.26 -6.08 3.43
N LYS A 54 -5.17 -5.10 3.53
CA LYS A 54 -5.62 -4.51 4.80
C LYS A 54 -6.96 -5.16 5.15
N ILE A 55 -7.03 -5.84 6.28
CA ILE A 55 -8.28 -6.42 6.79
C ILE A 55 -8.80 -5.49 7.87
N ILE A 56 -10.07 -5.08 7.74
CA ILE A 56 -10.75 -4.21 8.70
C ILE A 56 -11.85 -5.03 9.37
N SER A 57 -11.81 -5.09 10.70
CA SER A 57 -12.87 -5.70 11.51
C SER A 57 -14.04 -4.73 11.67
N ASN A 58 -15.20 -5.25 12.05
CA ASN A 58 -16.31 -4.43 12.53
C ASN A 58 -16.23 -4.16 14.04
N ARG A 59 -15.20 -4.67 14.72
CA ARG A 59 -14.96 -4.43 16.15
C ARG A 59 -14.11 -3.17 16.34
N ASN A 60 -14.52 -2.32 17.26
CA ASN A 60 -13.75 -1.13 17.65
C ASN A 60 -12.38 -1.52 18.21
N HIS A 61 -11.37 -0.74 17.86
CA HIS A 61 -10.01 -0.96 18.35
C HIS A 61 -9.97 -0.65 19.86
N PRO A 62 -9.46 -1.56 20.72
CA PRO A 62 -9.49 -1.37 22.17
C PRO A 62 -8.59 -0.23 22.66
N ASN A 63 -7.55 0.12 21.89
CA ASN A 63 -6.68 1.27 22.14
C ASN A 63 -6.42 2.02 20.83
N PRO A 64 -7.39 2.79 20.34
CA PRO A 64 -7.35 3.35 18.99
C PRO A 64 -6.30 4.46 18.86
N TYR A 65 -5.78 4.66 17.65
CA TYR A 65 -4.93 5.85 17.39
C TYR A 65 -5.82 7.10 17.28
N ALA A 66 -7.01 6.97 16.68
CA ALA A 66 -8.03 8.00 16.58
C ALA A 66 -9.41 7.46 16.97
N GLU A 67 -10.26 8.33 17.54
CA GLU A 67 -11.62 7.94 17.92
C GLU A 67 -12.38 7.34 16.72
N GLY A 68 -13.01 6.17 16.94
CA GLY A 68 -13.73 5.45 15.89
C GLY A 68 -12.88 4.46 15.07
N ASP A 69 -11.58 4.28 15.38
CA ASP A 69 -10.78 3.26 14.71
C ASP A 69 -11.32 1.84 14.99
N PHE A 70 -11.33 1.02 13.95
CA PHE A 70 -11.62 -0.41 14.03
C PHE A 70 -10.33 -1.23 14.18
N GLU A 71 -10.46 -2.47 14.66
CA GLU A 71 -9.34 -3.42 14.62
C GLU A 71 -8.90 -3.68 13.17
N MET A 72 -7.60 -3.65 12.93
CA MET A 72 -7.02 -3.83 11.60
C MET A 72 -5.84 -4.79 11.62
N ALA A 73 -5.70 -5.54 10.54
CA ALA A 73 -4.52 -6.36 10.29
C ALA A 73 -3.99 -6.12 8.87
N TRP A 74 -2.70 -6.32 8.70
CA TRP A 74 -2.04 -6.28 7.40
C TRP A 74 -1.40 -7.64 7.11
N THR A 75 -1.58 -8.13 5.88
CA THR A 75 -0.80 -9.29 5.43
C THR A 75 0.63 -8.87 5.11
N GLN A 76 1.54 -9.84 5.10
CA GLN A 76 2.83 -9.63 4.45
C GLN A 76 2.63 -9.31 2.96
N PRO A 77 3.49 -8.48 2.36
CA PRO A 77 3.48 -8.24 0.93
C PRO A 77 3.72 -9.54 0.15
N VAL A 78 2.96 -9.74 -0.92
CA VAL A 78 3.13 -10.83 -1.87
C VAL A 78 3.65 -10.26 -3.18
N VAL A 79 4.74 -10.82 -3.68
CA VAL A 79 5.34 -10.49 -4.98
C VAL A 79 5.11 -11.67 -5.91
N ILE A 80 4.57 -11.42 -7.11
CA ILE A 80 4.57 -12.44 -8.15
C ILE A 80 5.93 -12.38 -8.86
N SER A 81 6.88 -13.14 -8.35
CA SER A 81 8.13 -13.37 -9.07
C SER A 81 7.91 -14.43 -10.16
N LYS A 82 8.21 -14.11 -11.41
CA LYS A 82 8.50 -15.15 -12.39
C LYS A 82 9.83 -15.80 -11.99
N ARG A 83 9.79 -17.06 -11.53
CA ARG A 83 10.99 -17.91 -11.50
C ARG A 83 11.39 -18.14 -12.96
N TYR A 84 12.54 -17.58 -13.34
CA TYR A 84 13.25 -18.00 -14.55
C TYR A 84 14.01 -19.30 -14.29
#